data_AF-A0A2V7BNT8-F1
#
_entry.id   AF-A0A2V7BNT8-F1
#
_cell.length_a   1.000
_cell.length_b   1.000
_cell.length_c   1.000
_cell.angle_alpha   90.00
_cell.angle_beta   90.00
_cell.angle_gamma   90.00
#
_symmetry.space_group_name_H-M   'P 1'
#
loop_
_entity.id
_entity.type
_entity.pdbx_description
1 polymer ?
#
loop_
_entity_poly.entity_id
_entity_poly.type
_entity_poly.pdbx_seq_one_letter_code
_entity_poly.pdbx_strand_id
1 'polypeptide(L)'
;MQPPRSGPFPYAPINRRPTITWPNGARLALWVIPNVETAHARHLLGDIESHPDRFDAESGEAHYRQALALAEPRGMRPLVAHCHLGLGKLYRRTGKREQAQEHLTTAATLYHEMDMRFWLEKAEVEMRYLS
;
A
#
# COMPACT_ATOMS: atom_id res chain seq x y z
N MET A 1 33.17 13.61 5.63
CA MET A 1 31.80 14.15 5.84
C MET A 1 31.13 13.23 6.86
N GLN A 2 30.97 13.67 8.12
CA GLN A 2 30.29 12.85 9.14
C GLN A 2 28.78 12.91 8.89
N PRO A 3 28.06 11.77 8.92
CA PRO A 3 26.61 11.77 8.78
C PRO A 3 25.97 12.52 9.96
N PRO A 4 24.87 13.27 9.74
CA PRO A 4 24.14 13.93 10.81
C PRO A 4 23.62 12.93 11.84
N ARG A 5 23.43 13.37 13.10
CA ARG A 5 22.90 12.55 14.21
C ARG A 5 21.55 11.93 13.84
N SER A 6 21.58 10.65 13.46
CA SER A 6 20.38 9.85 13.25
C SER A 6 19.87 9.35 14.60
N GLY A 7 18.79 9.96 15.09
CA GLY A 7 17.95 9.41 16.16
C GLY A 7 18.60 9.30 17.56
N PRO A 8 17.86 8.69 18.52
CA PRO A 8 18.29 8.58 19.92
C PRO A 8 19.40 7.54 20.14
N PHE A 9 19.82 6.80 19.10
CA PHE A 9 20.81 5.74 19.20
C PHE A 9 22.08 6.10 18.41
N PRO A 10 23.28 5.85 18.97
CA PRO A 10 24.53 6.05 18.24
C PRO A 10 24.58 5.12 17.02
N TYR A 11 24.85 5.70 15.84
CA TYR A 11 25.12 4.92 14.64
C TYR A 11 26.36 4.05 14.89
N ALA A 12 26.16 2.73 14.94
CA ALA A 12 27.24 1.74 14.96
C ALA A 12 27.21 1.01 13.61
N PRO A 13 28.14 1.30 12.68
CA PRO A 13 28.21 0.56 11.42
C PRO A 13 28.50 -0.93 11.71
N ILE A 14 27.85 -1.82 10.97
CA ILE A 14 28.00 -3.28 11.12
C ILE A 14 29.35 -3.70 10.53
N ASN A 15 30.44 -3.36 11.20
CA ASN A 15 31.82 -3.62 10.77
C ASN A 15 32.32 -5.02 11.11
N ARG A 16 31.55 -5.80 11.87
CA ARG A 16 31.90 -7.16 12.32
C ARG A 16 31.07 -8.25 11.64
N ARG A 17 30.64 -8.03 10.39
CA ARG A 17 29.96 -9.08 9.65
C ARG A 17 31.02 -10.12 9.21
N PRO A 18 30.95 -11.39 9.66
CA PRO A 18 31.85 -12.40 9.17
C PRO A 18 31.65 -12.60 7.67
N THR A 19 32.75 -12.73 6.92
CA THR A 19 32.70 -13.07 5.50
C THR A 19 32.15 -14.49 5.38
N ILE A 20 30.94 -14.63 4.82
CA ILE A 20 30.33 -15.93 4.56
C ILE A 20 31.00 -16.52 3.32
N THR A 21 31.73 -17.62 3.48
CA THR A 21 32.28 -18.43 2.38
C THR A 21 31.42 -19.67 2.20
N TRP A 22 30.95 -19.92 0.98
CA TRP A 22 30.17 -21.13 0.68
C TRP A 22 31.11 -22.30 0.33
N PRO A 23 30.73 -23.55 0.65
CA PRO A 23 31.50 -24.73 0.28
C PRO A 23 31.76 -24.79 -1.24
N ASN A 24 32.92 -25.34 -1.62
CA ASN A 24 33.29 -25.62 -3.01
C ASN A 24 33.31 -24.40 -3.94
N GLY A 25 33.48 -23.18 -3.41
CA GLY A 25 33.52 -21.95 -4.21
C GLY A 25 32.16 -21.52 -4.77
N ALA A 26 31.06 -22.05 -4.23
CA ALA A 26 29.72 -21.64 -4.62
C ALA A 26 29.50 -20.13 -4.37
N ARG A 27 28.67 -19.50 -5.20
CA ARG A 27 28.30 -18.09 -5.07
C ARG A 27 26.78 -17.99 -4.97
N LEU A 28 26.30 -17.14 -4.07
CA LEU A 28 24.87 -16.83 -3.97
C LEU A 28 24.51 -15.78 -5.02
N ALA A 29 23.50 -16.07 -5.84
CA ALA A 29 22.80 -15.04 -6.59
C ALA A 29 21.72 -14.44 -5.67
N LEU A 30 21.86 -13.15 -5.35
CA LEU A 30 20.82 -12.39 -4.66
C LEU A 30 20.04 -11.60 -5.73
N TRP A 31 18.73 -11.80 -5.77
CA TRP A 31 17.85 -10.93 -6.56
C TRP A 31 16.96 -10.15 -5.60
N VAL A 32 17.14 -8.84 -5.59
CA VAL A 32 16.20 -7.93 -4.93
C VAL A 32 15.12 -7.62 -5.97
N ILE A 33 13.86 -7.86 -5.64
CA ILE A 33 12.71 -7.46 -6.45
C ILE A 33 12.17 -6.15 -5.87
N PRO A 34 12.71 -4.97 -6.23
CA PRO A 34 12.29 -3.70 -5.64
C PRO A 34 10.84 -3.29 -5.97
N ASN A 35 10.13 -4.03 -6.84
CA ASN A 35 8.85 -3.57 -7.38
C ASN A 35 7.65 -3.78 -6.43
N VAL A 36 7.75 -4.67 -5.43
CA VAL A 36 6.67 -4.86 -4.45
C VAL A 36 6.52 -3.60 -3.61
N GLU A 37 7.63 -2.94 -3.29
CA GLU A 37 7.64 -1.69 -2.53
C GLU A 37 6.99 -0.54 -3.30
N THR A 38 7.10 -0.50 -4.63
CA THR A 38 6.51 0.57 -5.44
C THR A 38 4.98 0.58 -5.34
N ALA A 39 4.33 -0.58 -5.37
CA ALA A 39 2.87 -0.65 -5.28
C ALA A 39 2.37 -0.17 -3.90
N HIS A 40 3.02 -0.62 -2.82
CA HIS A 40 2.70 -0.17 -1.46
C HIS A 40 2.99 1.32 -1.24
N ALA A 41 4.11 1.83 -1.77
CA ALA A 41 4.45 3.24 -1.68
C ALA A 41 3.42 4.12 -2.40
N ARG A 42 2.95 3.69 -3.57
CA ARG A 42 1.88 4.39 -4.31
C ARG A 42 0.56 4.38 -3.54
N HIS A 43 0.17 3.25 -2.94
CA HIS A 43 -1.01 3.22 -2.07
C HIS A 43 -0.89 4.20 -0.90
N LEU A 44 0.26 4.22 -0.22
CA LEU A 44 0.51 5.13 0.90
C LEU A 44 0.45 6.61 0.48
N LEU A 45 0.98 6.96 -0.69
CA LEU A 45 0.84 8.31 -1.23
C LEU A 45 -0.65 8.65 -1.46
N GLY A 46 -1.42 7.70 -1.98
CA GLY A 46 -2.88 7.81 -2.08
C GLY A 46 -3.55 8.10 -0.73
N ASP A 47 -3.18 7.38 0.33
CA ASP A 47 -3.71 7.61 1.69
C ASP A 47 -3.40 9.02 2.20
N ILE A 48 -2.16 9.49 2.00
CA ILE A 48 -1.68 10.79 2.47
C ILE A 48 -2.41 11.94 1.76
N GLU A 49 -2.54 11.87 0.45
CA GLU A 49 -3.18 12.91 -0.37
C GLU A 49 -4.71 12.88 -0.25
N SER A 50 -5.28 11.73 0.13
CA SER A 50 -6.70 11.61 0.46
C SER A 50 -7.03 12.04 1.89
N HIS A 51 -6.04 12.44 2.69
CA HIS A 51 -6.23 12.80 4.09
C HIS A 51 -7.03 14.12 4.23
N PRO A 52 -7.98 14.24 5.18
CA PRO A 52 -8.79 15.46 5.34
C PRO A 52 -7.97 16.76 5.47
N ASP A 53 -6.84 16.71 6.16
CA ASP A 53 -5.99 17.89 6.42
C ASP A 53 -5.19 18.35 5.18
N ARG A 54 -5.01 17.48 4.18
CA ARG A 54 -4.25 17.74 2.95
C ARG A 54 -4.94 17.08 1.75
N PHE A 55 -6.21 17.40 1.58
CA PHE A 55 -7.07 16.72 0.62
C PHE A 55 -6.80 17.19 -0.82
N ASP A 56 -6.00 16.41 -1.54
CA ASP A 56 -5.82 16.49 -2.98
C ASP A 56 -6.41 15.21 -3.61
N ALA A 57 -7.67 15.33 -4.05
CA ALA A 57 -8.40 14.19 -4.57
C ALA A 57 -7.84 13.68 -5.91
N GLU A 58 -7.29 14.56 -6.74
CA GLU A 58 -6.78 14.18 -8.06
C GLU A 58 -5.49 13.38 -7.92
N SER A 59 -4.54 13.89 -7.13
CA SER A 59 -3.29 13.19 -6.85
C SER A 59 -3.54 11.86 -6.13
N GLY A 60 -4.43 11.86 -5.12
CA GLY A 60 -4.77 10.64 -4.38
C GLY A 60 -5.39 9.56 -5.27
N GLU A 61 -6.33 9.94 -6.15
CA GLU A 61 -6.93 9.05 -7.14
C GLU A 61 -5.88 8.48 -8.10
N ALA A 62 -4.97 9.32 -8.61
CA ALA A 62 -3.90 8.88 -9.50
C ALA A 62 -2.97 7.87 -8.83
N HIS A 63 -2.60 8.08 -7.57
CA HIS A 63 -1.72 7.18 -6.84
C HIS A 63 -2.36 5.83 -6.52
N TYR A 64 -3.63 5.78 -6.12
CA TYR A 64 -4.33 4.50 -5.96
C TYR A 64 -4.44 3.72 -7.27
N ARG A 65 -4.72 4.39 -8.40
CA ARG A 65 -4.76 3.72 -9.71
C ARG A 65 -3.41 3.17 -10.14
N GLN A 66 -2.33 3.92 -9.88
CA GLN A 66 -0.97 3.42 -10.13
C GLN A 66 -0.65 2.22 -9.24
N ALA A 67 -1.08 2.21 -7.97
CA ALA A 67 -0.93 1.07 -7.09
C ALA A 67 -1.69 -0.16 -7.61
N LEU A 68 -2.94 0.00 -8.06
CA LEU A 68 -3.73 -1.08 -8.67
C LEU A 68 -3.04 -1.68 -9.90
N ALA A 69 -2.62 -0.83 -10.85
CA ALA A 69 -1.96 -1.26 -12.08
C ALA A 69 -0.67 -2.06 -11.82
N LEU A 70 -0.01 -1.82 -10.68
CA LEU A 70 1.14 -2.60 -10.23
C LEU A 70 0.71 -3.88 -9.50
N ALA A 71 -0.30 -3.81 -8.63
CA ALA A 71 -0.71 -4.87 -7.73
C ALA A 71 -1.47 -6.02 -8.41
N GLU A 72 -2.38 -5.70 -9.32
CA GLU A 72 -3.25 -6.67 -10.02
C GLU A 72 -2.48 -7.77 -10.77
N PRO A 73 -1.57 -7.46 -11.72
CA PRO A 73 -0.86 -8.49 -12.48
C PRO A 73 0.09 -9.33 -11.63
N ARG A 74 0.38 -8.89 -10.39
CA ARG A 74 1.24 -9.58 -9.43
C ARG A 74 0.45 -10.44 -8.45
N GLY A 75 -0.88 -10.48 -8.56
CA GLY A 75 -1.73 -11.23 -7.65
C GLY A 75 -1.69 -10.69 -6.21
N MET A 76 -1.36 -9.41 -6.01
CA MET A 76 -1.30 -8.77 -4.69
C MET A 76 -2.71 -8.45 -4.16
N ARG A 77 -3.57 -9.47 -4.05
CA ARG A 77 -5.00 -9.33 -3.70
C ARG A 77 -5.27 -8.46 -2.47
N PRO A 78 -4.48 -8.55 -1.36
CA PRO A 78 -4.67 -7.63 -0.24
C PRO A 78 -4.49 -6.17 -0.66
N LEU A 79 -3.41 -5.83 -1.37
CA LEU A 79 -3.15 -4.45 -1.78
C LEU A 79 -4.21 -3.92 -2.75
N VAL A 80 -4.69 -4.77 -3.66
CA VAL A 80 -5.81 -4.43 -4.56
C VAL A 80 -7.04 -4.03 -3.74
N ALA A 81 -7.43 -4.82 -2.74
CA ALA A 81 -8.57 -4.51 -1.87
C ALA A 81 -8.41 -3.18 -1.13
N HIS A 82 -7.20 -2.87 -0.64
CA HIS A 82 -6.92 -1.60 0.04
C HIS A 82 -7.03 -0.40 -0.92
N CYS A 83 -6.52 -0.53 -2.15
CA CYS A 83 -6.67 0.52 -3.16
C CYS A 83 -8.14 0.80 -3.49
N HIS A 84 -8.96 -0.24 -3.65
CA HIS A 84 -10.40 -0.08 -3.86
C HIS A 84 -11.09 0.59 -2.66
N LEU A 85 -10.72 0.23 -1.42
CA LEU A 85 -11.24 0.90 -0.22
C LEU A 85 -10.86 2.39 -0.18
N GLY A 86 -9.60 2.72 -0.53
CA GLY A 86 -9.10 4.10 -0.62
C GLY A 86 -9.86 4.93 -1.66
N LEU A 87 -10.01 4.40 -2.88
CA LEU A 87 -10.78 5.04 -3.96
C LEU A 87 -12.26 5.21 -3.58
N GLY A 88 -12.87 4.20 -2.96
CA GLY A 88 -14.25 4.27 -2.46
C GLY A 88 -14.47 5.43 -1.48
N LYS A 89 -13.56 5.58 -0.51
CA LYS A 89 -13.58 6.70 0.45
C LYS A 89 -13.39 8.05 -0.23
N LEU A 90 -12.44 8.13 -1.16
CA LEU A 90 -12.13 9.35 -1.90
C LEU A 90 -13.30 9.81 -2.77
N TYR A 91 -13.93 8.88 -3.49
CA TYR A 91 -15.12 9.18 -4.30
C TYR A 91 -16.32 9.57 -3.47
N ARG A 92 -16.52 8.92 -2.31
CA ARG A 92 -17.57 9.33 -1.36
C ARG A 92 -17.39 10.78 -0.93
N ARG A 93 -16.15 11.17 -0.58
CA ARG A 93 -15.83 12.53 -0.14
C ARG A 93 -15.96 13.57 -1.24
N THR A 94 -15.72 13.19 -2.50
CA THR A 94 -15.90 14.08 -3.66
C THR A 94 -17.31 14.06 -4.24
N GLY A 95 -18.27 13.37 -3.59
CA GLY A 95 -19.67 13.31 -4.01
C GLY A 95 -19.94 12.37 -5.20
N LYS A 96 -18.93 11.62 -5.68
CA LYS A 96 -19.04 10.67 -6.79
C LYS A 96 -19.59 9.33 -6.31
N ARG A 97 -20.86 9.33 -5.91
CA ARG A 97 -21.50 8.22 -5.17
C ARG A 97 -21.49 6.89 -5.91
N GLU A 98 -21.75 6.88 -7.21
CA GLU A 98 -21.79 5.65 -8.02
C GLU A 98 -20.41 4.97 -8.06
N GLN A 99 -19.36 5.76 -8.34
CA GLN A 99 -17.97 5.28 -8.32
C GLN A 99 -17.55 4.83 -6.92
N ALA A 100 -17.99 5.52 -5.87
CA ALA A 100 -17.74 5.10 -4.50
C ALA A 100 -18.36 3.73 -4.22
N GLN A 101 -19.61 3.51 -4.64
CA GLN A 101 -20.31 2.25 -4.44
C GLN A 101 -19.61 1.09 -5.15
N GLU A 102 -19.19 1.29 -6.40
CA GLU A 102 -18.47 0.29 -7.18
C GLU A 102 -17.18 -0.14 -6.46
N HIS A 103 -16.32 0.82 -6.14
CA HIS A 103 -15.03 0.53 -5.49
C HIS A 103 -15.20 -0.10 -4.09
N LEU A 104 -16.15 0.38 -3.28
CA LEU A 104 -16.41 -0.22 -1.97
C LEU A 104 -16.96 -1.65 -2.08
N THR A 105 -17.77 -1.94 -3.10
CA THR A 105 -18.30 -3.29 -3.35
C THR A 105 -17.17 -4.25 -3.70
N THR A 106 -16.29 -3.85 -4.62
CA THR A 106 -15.11 -4.65 -4.96
C THR A 106 -14.21 -4.89 -3.74
N ALA A 107 -13.96 -3.87 -2.93
CA ALA A 107 -13.15 -4.01 -1.71
C ALA A 107 -13.79 -5.01 -0.73
N ALA A 108 -15.10 -4.89 -0.47
CA ALA A 108 -15.83 -5.78 0.44
C ALA A 108 -15.77 -7.24 -0.04
N THR A 109 -16.02 -7.50 -1.32
CA THR A 109 -15.92 -8.84 -1.91
C THR A 109 -14.51 -9.42 -1.71
N LEU A 110 -13.47 -8.66 -2.02
CA LEU A 110 -12.08 -9.11 -1.87
C LEU A 110 -11.75 -9.41 -0.40
N TYR A 111 -12.15 -8.54 0.54
CA TYR A 111 -11.92 -8.79 1.97
C TYR A 111 -12.68 -10.02 2.47
N HIS A 112 -13.91 -10.25 1.99
CA HIS A 112 -14.67 -11.44 2.31
C HIS A 112 -13.98 -12.71 1.80
N GLU A 113 -13.57 -12.75 0.53
CA GLU A 113 -12.86 -13.90 -0.06
C GLU A 113 -11.52 -14.22 0.63
N MET A 114 -10.89 -13.24 1.28
CA MET A 114 -9.64 -13.40 2.02
C MET A 114 -9.84 -13.54 3.54
N ASP A 115 -11.08 -13.64 4.03
CA ASP A 115 -11.44 -13.67 5.47
C ASP A 115 -10.84 -12.52 6.31
N MET A 116 -10.79 -11.33 5.73
CA MET A 116 -10.24 -10.12 6.35
C MET A 116 -11.34 -9.31 7.07
N ARG A 117 -11.97 -9.90 8.08
CA ARG A 117 -13.18 -9.38 8.76
C ARG A 117 -13.11 -7.91 9.18
N PHE A 118 -12.00 -7.50 9.79
CA PHE A 118 -11.80 -6.10 10.21
C PHE A 118 -11.95 -5.11 9.04
N TRP A 119 -11.40 -5.45 7.88
CA TRP A 119 -11.42 -4.58 6.70
C TRP A 119 -12.75 -4.66 5.94
N LEU A 120 -13.40 -5.83 5.96
CA LEU A 120 -14.76 -5.99 5.48
C LEU A 120 -15.72 -5.04 6.23
N GLU A 121 -15.68 -5.08 7.57
CA GLU A 121 -16.50 -4.18 8.40
C GLU A 121 -16.24 -2.70 8.08
N LYS A 122 -14.97 -2.32 7.84
CA LYS A 122 -14.63 -0.96 7.42
C LYS A 122 -15.24 -0.59 6.07
N ALA A 123 -15.20 -1.48 5.09
CA ALA A 123 -15.79 -1.24 3.77
C ALA A 123 -17.33 -1.09 3.86
N GLU A 124 -17.98 -1.95 4.64
CA GLU A 124 -19.43 -1.89 4.87
C GLU A 124 -19.87 -0.60 5.57
N VAL A 125 -19.08 -0.13 6.55
CA VAL A 125 -19.33 1.17 7.20
C VAL A 125 -19.27 2.31 6.18
N GLU A 126 -18.28 2.31 5.27
CA GLU A 126 -18.19 3.32 4.22
C GLU A 126 -19.39 3.28 3.25
N MET A 127 -19.91 2.08 2.95
CA MET A 127 -21.12 1.92 2.13
C MET A 127 -22.38 2.47 2.80
N ARG A 128 -22.50 2.34 4.13
CA ARG A 128 -23.63 2.92 4.87
C ARG A 128 -23.64 4.44 4.84
N TYR A 129 -22.49 5.07 4.63
CA TYR A 129 -22.44 6.53 4.38
C TYR A 129 -22.79 6.89 2.94
N LEU A 130 -22.95 5.91 2.05
CA LEU A 130 -23.54 6.16 0.76
C LEU A 130 -25.05 6.29 0.93
N SER A 131 -25.79 5.32 1.48
CA SER A 131 -27.28 5.34 1.61
C SER A 131 -27.87 6.73 1.93
#